data_AF-A0A815J6H2-F1
#
_entry.id   AF-A0A815J6H2-F1
#
_cell.length_a   1.000
_cell.length_b   1.000
_cell.length_c   1.000
_cell.angle_alpha   90.00
_cell.angle_beta   90.00
_cell.angle_gamma   90.00
#
_symmetry.space_group_name_H-M   'P 1'
#
loop_
_entity.id
_entity.type
_entity.pdbx_description
1 polymer ?
#
loop_
_entity_poly.entity_id
_entity_poly.type
_entity_poly.pdbx_seq_one_letter_code
_entity_poly.pdbx_strand_id
1 'polypeptide(L)'
;MDQTLYPVNISPEFLLYAEQNTLFELFQKCISSLLVDRPNDPITYLIDFLKKDADVPRVVILGPPASGRHTIGKLLQKKLNAVLIEAADLLHNIPSKFKDKLPPKPTIHNIPSTLWAQLFEERVKDFECVRRGWILVDFPNNREQALALQGHGIAPRYVVCLEAPDNVLIERAAG
;
A
#
# COMPACT_ATOMS: atom_id res chain seq x y z
N MET A 1 19.35 34.78 19.60
CA MET A 1 19.69 33.65 20.49
C MET A 1 19.27 32.39 19.77
N ASP A 2 20.19 31.47 19.53
CA ASP A 2 19.93 30.21 18.83
C ASP A 2 19.11 29.28 19.73
N GLN A 3 17.86 29.05 19.35
CA GLN A 3 16.92 28.22 20.12
C GLN A 3 17.25 26.73 20.04
N THR A 4 18.15 26.31 19.15
CA THR A 4 18.56 24.90 19.02
C THR A 4 19.53 24.43 20.11
N LEU A 5 20.08 25.35 20.91
CA LEU A 5 21.04 25.07 21.97
C LEU A 5 20.41 24.63 23.29
N TYR A 6 19.08 24.72 23.42
CA TYR A 6 18.37 24.31 24.63
C TYR A 6 17.78 22.90 24.44
N PRO A 7 17.94 21.98 25.42
CA PRO A 7 17.29 20.69 25.37
C PRO A 7 15.78 20.88 25.29
N VAL A 8 15.15 20.24 24.30
CA VAL A 8 13.70 20.28 24.12
C VAL A 8 13.06 19.63 25.35
N ASN A 9 12.46 20.44 26.22
CA ASN A 9 11.79 19.95 27.40
C ASN A 9 10.36 19.52 27.02
N ILE A 10 10.17 18.22 26.78
CA ILE A 10 8.86 17.65 26.46
C ILE A 10 8.14 17.40 27.78
N SER A 11 7.06 18.15 28.05
CA SER A 11 6.28 17.95 29.26
C SER A 11 5.55 16.59 29.22
N PRO A 12 5.29 15.95 30.38
CA PRO A 12 4.45 14.75 30.43
C PRO A 12 3.03 14.99 29.89
N GLU A 13 2.51 16.22 30.04
CA GLU A 13 1.22 16.64 29.50
C GLU A 13 1.19 16.61 27.98
N PHE A 14 2.32 16.92 27.31
CA PHE A 14 2.42 16.81 25.86
C PHE A 14 2.20 15.38 25.39
N LEU A 15 2.72 14.37 26.10
CA LEU A 15 2.55 12.97 25.71
C LEU A 15 1.07 12.57 25.74
N LEU A 16 0.36 12.92 26.82
CA LEU A 16 -1.09 12.72 26.94
C LEU A 16 -1.86 13.43 25.84
N TYR A 17 -1.54 14.70 25.57
CA TYR A 17 -2.18 15.47 24.51
C TYR A 17 -1.92 14.85 23.13
N ALA A 18 -0.69 14.45 22.85
CA ALA A 18 -0.27 13.87 21.58
C ALA A 18 -0.94 12.51 21.32
N GLU A 19 -1.09 11.66 22.34
CA GLU A 19 -1.85 10.42 22.24
C GLU A 19 -3.35 10.68 22.00
N GLN A 20 -3.97 11.53 22.83
CA GLN A 20 -5.41 11.83 22.72
C GLN A 20 -5.81 12.40 21.36
N ASN A 21 -4.91 13.16 20.73
CA ASN A 21 -5.15 13.79 19.44
C ASN A 21 -4.48 13.05 18.28
N THR A 22 -3.96 11.83 18.49
CA THR A 22 -3.32 10.99 17.46
C THR A 22 -2.15 11.68 16.73
N LEU A 23 -1.47 12.63 17.38
CA LEU A 23 -0.43 13.44 16.75
C LEU A 23 0.75 12.61 16.28
N PHE A 24 1.13 11.57 17.01
CA PHE A 24 2.22 10.67 16.59
C PHE A 24 1.91 9.99 15.27
N GLU A 25 0.66 9.52 15.09
CA GLU A 25 0.23 8.90 13.85
C GLU A 25 0.21 9.92 12.69
N LEU A 26 -0.24 11.15 12.98
CA LEU A 26 -0.23 12.24 12.01
C LEU A 26 1.21 12.59 11.58
N PHE A 27 2.13 12.77 12.53
CA PHE A 27 3.53 13.04 12.23
C PHE A 27 4.16 11.92 11.43
N GLN A 28 3.91 10.66 11.80
CA GLN A 28 4.37 9.50 11.05
C GLN A 28 3.84 9.53 9.60
N LYS A 29 2.57 9.86 9.39
CA LYS A 29 1.98 10.00 8.04
C LYS A 29 2.67 11.09 7.23
N CYS A 30 2.83 12.28 7.82
CA CYS A 30 3.49 13.42 7.19
C CYS A 30 4.94 13.10 6.79
N ILE A 31 5.75 12.57 7.71
CA ILE A 31 7.14 12.22 7.42
C ILE A 31 7.23 11.09 6.38
N SER A 32 6.38 10.07 6.50
CA SER A 32 6.35 8.98 5.51
C SER A 32 6.02 9.50 4.11
N SER A 33 5.04 10.40 4.00
CA SER A 33 4.65 11.01 2.72
C SER A 33 5.78 11.83 2.08
N LEU A 34 6.54 12.59 2.88
CA LEU A 34 7.70 13.34 2.38
C LEU A 34 8.82 12.42 1.88
N LEU A 35 9.09 11.32 2.57
CA LEU A 35 10.15 10.37 2.18
C LEU A 35 9.79 9.62 0.90
N VAL A 36 8.51 9.34 0.69
CA VAL A 36 7.98 8.65 -0.49
C VAL A 36 7.89 9.60 -1.68
N ASP A 37 7.20 10.73 -1.56
CA ASP A 37 6.90 11.61 -2.69
C ASP A 37 8.05 12.58 -3.02
N ARG A 38 8.94 12.84 -2.06
CA ARG A 38 10.13 13.73 -2.19
C ARG A 38 9.82 15.04 -2.93
N PRO A 39 8.85 15.84 -2.47
CA PRO A 39 8.47 17.08 -3.13
C PRO A 39 9.61 18.12 -3.07
N ASN A 40 9.70 18.96 -4.11
CA ASN A 40 10.66 20.08 -4.14
C ASN A 40 10.36 21.15 -3.07
N ASP A 41 9.08 21.31 -2.70
CA ASP A 41 8.62 22.17 -1.61
C ASP A 41 7.89 21.34 -0.55
N PRO A 42 8.61 20.88 0.50
CA PRO A 42 8.05 20.03 1.55
C PRO A 42 6.93 20.70 2.36
N ILE A 43 7.01 22.02 2.59
CA ILE A 43 6.07 22.70 3.48
C ILE A 43 4.72 22.88 2.79
N THR A 44 4.72 23.37 1.55
CA THR A 44 3.49 23.49 0.75
C THR A 44 2.86 22.12 0.54
N TYR A 45 3.67 21.10 0.24
CA TYR A 45 3.19 19.73 0.12
C TYR A 45 2.50 19.26 1.41
N LEU A 46 3.10 19.48 2.58
CA LEU A 46 2.50 19.06 3.86
C LEU A 46 1.20 19.82 4.16
N ILE A 47 1.13 21.11 3.85
CA ILE A 47 -0.10 21.89 4.01
C ILE A 47 -1.21 21.28 3.16
N ASP A 48 -0.93 20.97 1.90
CA ASP A 48 -1.92 20.37 1.00
C ASP A 48 -2.24 18.91 1.37
N PHE A 49 -1.27 18.17 1.91
CA PHE A 49 -1.47 16.84 2.47
C PHE A 49 -2.44 16.88 3.65
N LEU A 50 -2.26 17.82 4.58
CA LEU A 50 -3.11 17.98 5.77
C LEU A 50 -4.52 18.49 5.43
N LYS A 51 -4.67 19.23 4.32
CA LYS A 51 -6.00 19.66 3.82
C LYS A 51 -6.79 18.51 3.18
N LYS A 52 -6.15 17.40 2.80
CA LYS A 52 -6.84 16.25 2.22
C LYS A 52 -7.48 15.44 3.36
N ASP A 53 -8.80 15.55 3.50
CA ASP A 53 -9.60 14.79 4.48
C ASP A 53 -9.70 13.27 4.21
N ALA A 54 -8.90 12.73 3.31
CA ALA A 54 -9.08 11.38 2.82
C ALA A 54 -8.04 10.43 3.44
N ASP A 55 -8.36 9.90 4.62
CA ASP A 55 -7.71 8.69 5.11
C ASP A 55 -8.17 7.49 4.26
N VAL A 56 -7.55 7.35 3.08
CA VAL A 56 -7.93 6.31 2.12
C VAL A 56 -7.32 4.95 2.49
N PRO A 57 -8.07 3.85 2.31
CA PRO A 57 -7.59 2.51 2.61
C PRO A 57 -6.40 2.14 1.71
N ARG A 58 -5.33 1.62 2.31
CA ARG A 58 -4.21 0.98 1.61
C ARG A 58 -3.98 -0.37 2.24
N VAL A 59 -4.55 -1.41 1.64
CA VAL A 59 -4.62 -2.74 2.24
C VAL A 59 -3.96 -3.76 1.34
N VAL A 60 -3.17 -4.66 1.91
CA VAL A 60 -2.69 -5.87 1.24
C VAL A 60 -3.36 -7.07 1.89
N ILE A 61 -3.89 -8.00 1.09
CA ILE A 61 -4.47 -9.26 1.56
C ILE A 61 -3.63 -10.42 1.03
N LEU A 62 -3.07 -11.18 1.96
CA LEU A 62 -2.25 -12.36 1.72
C LEU A 62 -2.94 -13.59 2.32
N GLY A 63 -2.54 -14.76 1.86
CA GLY A 63 -3.01 -16.04 2.40
C GLY A 63 -2.85 -17.16 1.39
N PRO A 64 -2.96 -18.43 1.83
CA PRO A 64 -2.79 -19.57 0.94
C PRO A 64 -3.95 -19.68 -0.08
N PRO A 65 -3.79 -20.45 -1.16
CA PRO A 65 -4.88 -20.75 -2.09
C PRO A 65 -6.11 -21.31 -1.34
N ALA A 66 -7.32 -21.09 -1.88
CA ALA A 66 -8.60 -21.50 -1.27
C ALA A 66 -8.96 -20.87 0.10
N SER A 67 -8.12 -19.99 0.65
CA SER A 67 -8.41 -19.24 1.89
C SER A 67 -9.55 -18.21 1.78
N GLY A 68 -10.00 -17.91 0.57
CA GLY A 68 -11.03 -16.89 0.33
C GLY A 68 -10.50 -15.46 0.24
N ARG A 69 -9.18 -15.25 0.12
CA ARG A 69 -8.55 -13.93 -0.03
C ARG A 69 -9.20 -13.02 -1.09
N HIS A 70 -9.54 -13.56 -2.26
CA HIS A 70 -10.24 -12.79 -3.32
C HIS A 70 -11.68 -12.44 -2.94
N THR A 71 -12.38 -13.35 -2.26
CA THR A 71 -13.74 -13.09 -1.74
C THR A 71 -13.71 -11.95 -0.73
N ILE A 72 -12.77 -11.99 0.22
CA ILE A 72 -12.58 -10.93 1.21
C ILE A 72 -12.16 -9.61 0.54
N GLY A 73 -11.26 -9.66 -0.44
CA GLY A 73 -10.87 -8.50 -1.24
C GLY A 73 -12.07 -7.81 -1.91
N LYS A 74 -12.94 -8.56 -2.58
CA LYS A 74 -14.17 -8.04 -3.20
C LYS A 74 -15.18 -7.50 -2.18
N LEU A 75 -15.27 -8.11 -0.99
CA LEU A 75 -16.12 -7.61 0.10
C LEU A 75 -15.57 -6.28 0.65
N LEU A 76 -14.27 -6.19 0.89
CA LEU A 76 -13.62 -4.98 1.37
C LEU A 76 -13.68 -3.86 0.32
N GLN A 77 -13.53 -4.18 -0.97
CA GLN A 77 -13.71 -3.23 -2.06
C GLN A 77 -15.06 -2.53 -1.97
N LYS A 78 -16.15 -3.30 -1.80
CA LYS A 78 -17.50 -2.75 -1.66
C LYS A 78 -17.67 -1.96 -0.36
N LYS A 79 -17.18 -2.49 0.76
CA LYS A 79 -17.37 -1.90 2.10
C LYS A 79 -16.59 -0.59 2.29
N LEU A 80 -15.37 -0.52 1.75
CA LEU A 80 -14.47 0.62 1.88
C LEU A 80 -14.53 1.56 0.68
N ASN A 81 -15.34 1.23 -0.34
CA ASN A 81 -15.36 1.90 -1.63
C ASN A 81 -13.95 2.01 -2.28
N ALA A 82 -13.06 1.06 -2.00
CA ALA A 82 -11.67 1.10 -2.48
C ALA A 82 -11.53 0.47 -3.87
N VAL A 83 -10.38 0.66 -4.50
CA VAL A 83 -10.05 0.01 -5.76
C VAL A 83 -9.40 -1.34 -5.49
N LEU A 84 -9.98 -2.44 -6.00
CA LEU A 84 -9.33 -3.75 -5.95
C LEU A 84 -8.27 -3.83 -7.06
N ILE A 85 -7.08 -4.30 -6.70
CA ILE A 85 -5.96 -4.50 -7.62
C ILE A 85 -5.49 -5.95 -7.50
N GLU A 86 -5.47 -6.64 -8.64
CA GLU A 86 -4.99 -8.03 -8.75
C GLU A 86 -3.88 -8.07 -9.82
N ALA A 87 -2.82 -8.84 -9.57
CA ALA A 87 -1.70 -8.96 -10.51
C ALA A 87 -2.15 -9.51 -11.88
N ALA A 88 -3.12 -10.43 -11.89
CA ALA A 88 -3.72 -10.98 -13.11
C ALA A 88 -4.39 -9.87 -13.95
N ASP A 89 -5.17 -8.98 -13.32
CA ASP A 89 -5.85 -7.90 -14.03
C ASP A 89 -4.86 -6.89 -14.64
N LEU A 90 -3.76 -6.61 -13.92
CA LEU A 90 -2.67 -5.78 -14.43
C LEU A 90 -1.95 -6.44 -15.62
N LEU A 91 -1.78 -7.76 -15.59
CA LEU A 91 -1.17 -8.51 -16.68
C LEU A 91 -2.00 -8.44 -17.97
N HIS A 92 -3.33 -8.40 -17.85
CA HIS A 92 -4.23 -8.26 -18.99
C HIS A 92 -4.28 -6.84 -19.53
N ASN A 93 -4.04 -5.83 -18.68
CA ASN A 93 -4.18 -4.41 -19.01
C ASN A 93 -2.85 -3.66 -18.89
N ILE A 94 -1.76 -4.24 -19.39
CA ILE A 94 -0.43 -3.65 -19.27
C ILE A 94 -0.34 -2.35 -20.10
N PRO A 95 0.06 -1.22 -19.49
CA PRO A 95 0.27 0.04 -20.19
C PRO A 95 1.29 -0.12 -21.33
N SER A 96 1.02 0.51 -22.48
CA SER A 96 1.82 0.32 -23.71
C SER A 96 3.32 0.57 -23.51
N LYS A 97 3.69 1.52 -22.63
CA LYS A 97 5.10 1.85 -22.31
C LYS A 97 5.89 0.72 -21.64
N PHE A 98 5.22 -0.30 -21.12
CA PHE A 98 5.87 -1.45 -20.48
C PHE A 98 5.94 -2.68 -21.39
N LYS A 99 5.22 -2.70 -22.52
CA LYS A 99 5.12 -3.89 -23.39
C LYS A 99 6.48 -4.34 -23.91
N ASP A 100 7.38 -3.41 -24.21
CA ASP A 100 8.73 -3.72 -24.72
C ASP A 100 9.66 -4.33 -23.66
N LYS A 101 9.31 -4.20 -22.37
CA LYS A 101 10.09 -4.76 -21.25
C LYS A 101 9.59 -6.14 -20.81
N LEU A 102 8.49 -6.62 -21.38
CA LEU A 102 7.89 -7.89 -21.00
C LEU A 102 8.60 -9.07 -21.68
N PRO A 103 8.64 -10.24 -21.02
CA PRO A 103 9.03 -11.46 -21.70
C PRO A 103 7.97 -11.85 -22.76
N PRO A 104 8.33 -12.67 -23.77
CA PRO A 104 7.45 -13.02 -24.90
C PRO A 104 6.10 -13.64 -24.52
N LYS A 105 6.04 -14.30 -23.35
CA LYS A 105 4.84 -14.89 -22.75
C LYS A 105 4.78 -14.47 -21.29
N PRO A 106 4.26 -13.27 -20.97
CA PRO A 106 4.29 -12.76 -19.62
C PRO A 106 3.35 -13.57 -18.72
N THR A 107 3.89 -14.00 -17.58
CA THR A 107 3.17 -14.69 -16.50
C THR A 107 3.52 -14.01 -15.18
N ILE A 108 2.71 -14.24 -14.16
CA ILE A 108 2.94 -13.65 -12.83
C ILE A 108 4.33 -14.02 -12.28
N HIS A 109 4.84 -15.20 -12.63
CA HIS A 109 6.08 -15.74 -12.10
C HIS A 109 7.33 -15.37 -12.90
N ASN A 110 7.22 -15.02 -14.19
CA ASN A 110 8.38 -14.73 -15.03
C ASN A 110 8.64 -13.23 -15.27
N ILE A 111 7.76 -12.37 -14.77
CA ILE A 111 7.98 -10.93 -14.75
C ILE A 111 8.89 -10.58 -13.57
N PRO A 112 9.99 -9.83 -13.78
CA PRO A 112 10.86 -9.38 -12.70
C PRO A 112 10.12 -8.56 -11.64
N SER A 113 10.49 -8.75 -10.36
CA SER A 113 9.90 -8.02 -9.22
C SER A 113 9.94 -6.50 -9.39
N THR A 114 11.00 -5.98 -10.01
CA THR A 114 11.17 -4.55 -10.30
C THR A 114 10.16 -4.05 -11.33
N LEU A 115 9.87 -4.84 -12.37
CA LEU A 115 8.87 -4.50 -13.37
C LEU A 115 7.46 -4.55 -12.78
N TRP A 116 7.18 -5.54 -11.92
CA TRP A 116 5.95 -5.56 -11.13
C TRP A 116 5.76 -4.30 -10.31
N ALA A 117 6.81 -3.87 -9.59
CA ALA A 117 6.73 -2.67 -8.78
C ALA A 117 6.43 -1.41 -9.62
N GLN A 118 7.00 -1.29 -10.82
CA GLN A 118 6.68 -0.20 -11.74
C GLN A 118 5.21 -0.23 -12.23
N LEU A 119 4.68 -1.42 -12.52
CA LEU A 119 3.28 -1.58 -12.94
C LEU A 119 2.32 -1.20 -11.80
N PHE A 120 2.60 -1.67 -10.58
CA PHE A 120 1.80 -1.29 -9.42
C PHE A 120 1.93 0.19 -9.09
N GLU A 121 3.12 0.79 -9.24
CA GLU A 121 3.34 2.21 -9.00
C GLU A 121 2.44 3.07 -9.89
N GLU A 122 2.37 2.75 -11.19
CA GLU A 122 1.46 3.46 -12.10
C GLU A 122 0.01 3.27 -11.68
N ARG A 123 -0.39 2.03 -11.35
CA ARG A 123 -1.76 1.72 -10.98
C ARG A 123 -2.21 2.44 -9.70
N VAL A 124 -1.37 2.50 -8.67
CA VAL A 124 -1.75 3.15 -7.40
C VAL A 124 -1.79 4.68 -7.52
N LYS A 125 -1.11 5.24 -8.51
CA LYS A 125 -1.14 6.69 -8.83
C LYS A 125 -2.36 7.08 -9.67
N ASP A 126 -3.16 6.12 -10.15
CA ASP A 126 -4.42 6.42 -10.82
C ASP A 126 -5.33 7.25 -9.91
N PHE A 127 -6.05 8.19 -10.51
CA PHE A 127 -6.95 9.11 -9.80
C PHE A 127 -7.90 8.39 -8.82
N GLU A 128 -8.47 7.26 -9.24
CA GLU A 128 -9.39 6.48 -8.42
C GLU A 128 -8.70 5.81 -7.22
N CYS A 129 -7.47 5.31 -7.39
CA CYS A 129 -6.67 4.74 -6.30
C CYS A 129 -6.21 5.81 -5.30
N VAL A 130 -5.86 6.99 -5.79
CA VAL A 130 -5.49 8.13 -4.94
C VAL A 130 -6.70 8.63 -4.15
N ARG A 131 -7.87 8.76 -4.79
CA ARG A 131 -9.08 9.30 -4.17
C ARG A 131 -9.79 8.33 -3.22
N ARG A 132 -9.84 7.04 -3.58
CA ARG A 132 -10.61 6.03 -2.85
C ARG A 132 -9.77 4.99 -2.13
N GLY A 133 -8.45 5.01 -2.34
CA GLY A 133 -7.55 3.99 -1.83
C GLY A 133 -7.57 2.72 -2.67
N TRP A 134 -6.78 1.75 -2.23
CA TRP A 134 -6.55 0.51 -2.95
C TRP A 134 -6.45 -0.69 -2.02
N ILE A 135 -6.85 -1.84 -2.53
CA ILE A 135 -6.73 -3.15 -1.91
C ILE A 135 -5.97 -4.03 -2.90
N LEU A 136 -4.76 -4.44 -2.52
CA LEU A 136 -3.94 -5.36 -3.28
C LEU A 136 -4.16 -6.78 -2.78
N VAL A 137 -4.52 -7.70 -3.66
CA VAL A 137 -4.79 -9.10 -3.30
C VAL A 137 -3.80 -10.03 -3.98
N ASP A 138 -3.33 -11.02 -3.22
CA ASP A 138 -2.47 -12.10 -3.72
C ASP A 138 -1.13 -11.61 -4.29
N PHE A 139 -0.65 -10.47 -3.77
CA PHE A 139 0.65 -9.89 -4.07
C PHE A 139 1.05 -8.96 -2.91
N PRO A 140 2.34 -8.88 -2.51
CA PRO A 140 3.49 -9.66 -2.98
C PRO A 140 3.48 -11.11 -2.47
N ASN A 141 4.05 -12.02 -3.25
CA ASN A 141 4.11 -13.46 -2.94
C ASN A 141 5.47 -13.90 -2.37
N ASN A 142 6.48 -13.03 -2.43
CA ASN A 142 7.79 -13.29 -1.86
C ASN A 142 8.44 -12.00 -1.35
N ARG A 143 9.53 -12.16 -0.59
CA ARG A 143 10.26 -11.04 0.02
C ARG A 143 10.82 -10.06 -1.02
N GLU A 144 11.30 -10.57 -2.15
CA GLU A 144 11.88 -9.73 -3.21
C GLU A 144 10.84 -8.77 -3.79
N GLN A 145 9.63 -9.27 -4.09
CA GLN A 145 8.50 -8.47 -4.55
C GLN A 145 8.07 -7.45 -3.49
N ALA A 146 8.01 -7.85 -2.22
CA ALA A 146 7.66 -6.93 -1.13
C ALA A 146 8.67 -5.77 -1.00
N LEU A 147 9.96 -6.07 -1.08
CA LEU A 147 11.02 -5.06 -1.06
C LEU A 147 10.98 -4.17 -2.30
N ALA A 148 10.69 -4.74 -3.48
CA ALA A 148 10.55 -3.98 -4.72
C ALA A 148 9.39 -2.98 -4.64
N LEU A 149 8.22 -3.40 -4.14
CA LEU A 149 7.08 -2.51 -3.90
C LEU A 149 7.43 -1.39 -2.92
N GLN A 150 8.06 -1.74 -1.80
CA GLN A 150 8.49 -0.78 -0.79
C GLN A 150 9.47 0.24 -1.38
N GLY A 151 10.42 -0.20 -2.20
CA GLY A 151 11.39 0.66 -2.88
C GLY A 151 10.75 1.66 -3.86
N HIS A 152 9.56 1.34 -4.40
CA HIS A 152 8.77 2.24 -5.24
C HIS A 152 7.72 3.05 -4.44
N GLY A 153 7.83 3.07 -3.11
CA GLY A 153 6.93 3.85 -2.26
C GLY A 153 5.54 3.25 -2.05
N ILE A 154 5.32 2.01 -2.50
CA ILE A 154 4.04 1.31 -2.36
C ILE A 154 4.01 0.66 -0.98
N ALA A 155 3.57 1.43 0.01
CA ALA A 155 3.47 1.00 1.40
C ALA A 155 1.99 0.83 1.81
N PRO A 156 1.53 -0.41 2.06
CA PRO A 156 0.22 -0.61 2.65
C PRO A 156 0.19 -0.07 4.08
N ARG A 157 -0.97 0.40 4.52
CA ARG A 157 -1.22 0.72 5.92
C ARG A 157 -1.61 -0.52 6.72
N TYR A 158 -2.34 -1.42 6.09
CA TYR A 158 -2.78 -2.66 6.72
C TYR A 158 -2.38 -3.86 5.86
N VAL A 159 -1.90 -4.91 6.51
CA VAL A 159 -1.65 -6.21 5.88
C VAL A 159 -2.54 -7.22 6.61
N VAL A 160 -3.40 -7.89 5.86
CA VAL A 160 -4.29 -8.94 6.35
C VAL A 160 -3.77 -10.27 5.82
N CYS A 161 -3.28 -11.13 6.71
CA CYS A 161 -2.86 -12.48 6.37
C CYS A 161 -3.94 -13.47 6.78
N LEU A 162 -4.48 -14.22 5.82
CA LEU A 162 -5.42 -15.30 6.09
C LEU A 162 -4.65 -16.59 6.34
N GLU A 163 -5.03 -17.28 7.41
CA GLU A 163 -4.46 -18.56 7.80
C GLU A 163 -5.58 -19.58 7.98
N ALA A 164 -5.36 -20.79 7.50
CA ALA A 164 -6.27 -21.90 7.69
C ALA A 164 -5.49 -23.24 7.63
N PRO A 165 -5.94 -24.27 8.35
CA PRO A 165 -5.36 -25.61 8.25
C PRO A 165 -5.48 -26.22 6.85
N ASP A 166 -4.47 -27.00 6.44
CA ASP A 166 -4.41 -27.61 5.10
C ASP A 166 -5.62 -28.48 4.76
N ASN A 167 -6.14 -29.24 5.73
CA ASN A 167 -7.32 -30.08 5.51
C ASN A 167 -8.55 -29.25 5.10
N VAL A 168 -8.74 -28.07 5.72
CA VAL A 168 -9.82 -27.14 5.39
C VAL A 168 -9.59 -26.53 4.01
N LEU A 169 -8.35 -26.17 3.67
CA LEU A 169 -8.02 -25.58 2.38
C LEU A 169 -8.21 -26.58 1.22
N ILE A 170 -7.81 -27.84 1.44
CA ILE A 170 -7.96 -28.93 0.46
C ILE A 170 -9.44 -29.23 0.22
N GLU A 171 -10.24 -29.35 1.30
CA GLU A 171 -11.68 -29.57 1.20
C GLU A 171 -12.37 -28.45 0.41
N ARG A 172 -12.03 -27.18 0.71
CA ARG A 172 -12.56 -26.02 -0.02
C ARG A 172 -12.10 -25.95 -1.48
N ALA A 173 -10.91 -26.45 -1.79
CA ALA A 173 -10.41 -26.49 -3.16
C ALA A 173 -11.10 -27.57 -4.01
N ALA A 174 -11.62 -28.63 -3.37
CA ALA A 174 -12.32 -29.73 -4.03
C ALA A 174 -13.74 -29.37 -4.51
N GLY A 175 -14.37 -28.35 -3.90
CA GLY A 175 -15.72 -27.89 -4.24
C GLY A 175 -16.77 -28.40 -3.26
#